data_AF-A0A353PGU1-F1
#
_entry.id   AF-A0A353PGU1-F1
#
_cell.length_a   1.000
_cell.length_b   1.000
_cell.length_c   1.000
_cell.angle_alpha   90.00
_cell.angle_beta   90.00
_cell.angle_gamma   90.00
#
_symmetry.space_group_name_H-M   'P 1'
#
loop_
_entity.id
_entity.type
_entity.pdbx_description
1 polymer ?
#
loop_
_entity_poly.entity_id
_entity_poly.type
_entity_poly.pdbx_seq_one_letter_code
_entity_poly.pdbx_strand_id
1 'polypeptide(L)'
;MSFVLVYGDHEIALPLQFEAHVEEKLIRLMRAPLESPLQERRRLELSSSIVEVISSMLENNVIPPSEKQVKYAVAIARELNLQIPATVLQHRDAMTEFLANHAETYRKSRVR
;
A
#
# COMPACT_ATOMS: atom_id res chain seq x y z
N MET A 1 15.39 17.65 -2.35
CA MET A 1 15.17 17.56 -0.88
C MET A 1 14.93 16.09 -0.49
N SER A 2 14.94 15.70 0.79
CA SER A 2 14.53 14.35 1.22
C SER A 2 13.73 14.40 2.53
N PHE A 3 12.79 13.47 2.69
CA PHE A 3 12.26 13.14 4.02
C PHE A 3 13.11 12.02 4.62
N VAL A 4 13.41 12.15 5.90
CA VAL A 4 14.18 11.15 6.65
C VAL A 4 13.25 10.55 7.69
N LEU A 5 13.02 9.24 7.57
CA LEU A 5 12.36 8.45 8.60
C LEU A 5 13.41 8.01 9.61
N VAL A 6 13.24 8.44 10.86
CA VAL A 6 14.08 8.02 11.99
C VAL A 6 13.23 7.17 12.92
N TYR A 7 13.59 5.90 13.08
CA TYR A 7 12.89 4.97 13.97
C TYR A 7 13.90 4.01 14.64
N GLY A 8 14.17 4.24 15.93
CA GLY A 8 15.24 3.53 16.65
C GLY A 8 16.59 3.79 15.98
N ASP A 9 17.26 2.71 15.57
CA ASP A 9 18.54 2.76 14.84
C ASP A 9 18.38 2.83 13.31
N HIS A 10 17.14 2.89 12.82
CA HIS A 10 16.87 2.99 11.38
C HIS A 10 16.77 4.46 10.97
N GLU A 11 17.62 4.85 10.03
CA GLU A 11 17.54 6.12 9.32
C GLU A 11 17.37 5.83 7.83
N ILE A 12 16.19 6.15 7.28
CA ILE A 12 15.85 5.88 5.88
C ILE A 12 15.51 7.20 5.20
N ALA A 13 16.29 7.55 4.18
CA ALA A 13 16.05 8.73 3.37
C ALA A 13 15.17 8.40 2.15
N LEU A 14 14.06 9.13 2.01
CA LEU A 14 13.21 9.14 0.82
C LEU A 14 13.50 10.42 0.01
N PRO A 15 14.14 10.32 -1.17
CA PRO A 15 14.37 11.47 -2.03
C PRO A 15 13.05 12.06 -2.54
N LEU A 16 12.92 13.38 -2.43
CA LEU A 16 11.77 14.14 -2.93
C LEU A 16 12.22 15.04 -4.08
N GLN A 17 11.54 14.91 -5.22
CA GLN A 17 11.80 15.67 -6.44
C GLN A 17 10.82 16.84 -6.56
N PHE A 18 10.90 17.77 -5.61
CA PHE A 18 10.12 19.00 -5.70
C PHE A 18 10.74 19.97 -6.69
N GLU A 19 9.90 20.81 -7.31
CA GLU A 19 10.39 22.02 -7.95
C GLU A 19 11.01 22.96 -6.91
N ALA A 20 12.05 23.71 -7.29
CA ALA A 20 12.80 24.57 -6.36
C ALA A 20 11.90 25.53 -5.56
N HIS A 21 10.90 26.12 -6.23
CA HIS A 21 9.97 27.06 -5.61
C HIS A 21 9.05 26.40 -4.55
N VAL A 22 8.84 25.08 -4.63
CA VAL A 22 8.08 24.29 -3.65
C VAL A 22 8.98 23.95 -2.46
N GLU A 23 10.23 23.56 -2.71
CA GLU A 23 11.22 23.29 -1.65
C GLU A 23 11.40 24.51 -0.73
N GLU A 24 11.58 25.70 -1.32
CA GLU A 24 11.73 26.95 -0.56
C GLU A 24 10.50 27.25 0.31
N LYS A 25 9.29 27.06 -0.23
CA LYS A 25 8.04 27.24 0.53
C LYS A 25 7.95 26.28 1.69
N LEU A 26 8.31 25.01 1.48
CA LEU A 26 8.29 23.98 2.52
C LEU A 26 9.33 24.28 3.61
N ILE A 27 10.56 24.63 3.24
CA ILE A 27 11.61 25.02 4.19
C ILE A 27 11.14 26.23 5.02
N ARG A 28 10.54 27.24 4.39
CA ARG A 28 10.03 28.42 5.09
C ARG A 28 8.90 28.07 6.05
N LEU A 29 7.99 27.18 5.67
CA LEU A 29 6.92 26.70 6.54
C LEU A 29 7.49 25.98 7.78
N MET A 30 8.50 25.13 7.57
CA MET A 30 9.11 24.34 8.65
C MET A 30 10.02 25.15 9.58
N ARG A 31 10.70 26.18 9.05
CA ARG A 31 11.57 27.06 9.84
C ARG A 31 10.84 28.22 10.52
N ALA A 32 9.59 28.48 10.16
CA ALA A 32 8.83 29.58 10.75
C ALA A 32 8.70 29.38 12.28
N PRO A 33 8.94 30.44 13.08
CA PRO A 33 8.70 30.40 14.52
C PRO A 33 7.24 30.03 14.81
N LEU A 34 7.03 29.19 15.83
CA LEU A 34 5.70 28.74 16.28
C LEU A 34 4.90 29.83 17.02
N GLU A 35 5.34 31.07 16.98
CA GLU A 35 4.71 32.19 17.69
C GLU A 35 3.40 32.65 17.02
N SER A 36 3.13 32.21 15.79
CA SER A 36 1.89 32.49 15.07
C SER A 36 0.97 31.27 15.05
N PRO A 37 -0.24 31.33 15.65
CA PRO A 37 -1.22 30.24 15.61
C PRO A 37 -1.59 29.79 14.20
N LEU A 38 -1.52 30.70 13.20
CA LEU A 38 -1.77 30.38 11.80
C LEU A 38 -0.68 29.46 11.22
N GLN A 39 0.57 29.64 11.62
CA GLN A 39 1.69 28.83 11.13
C GLN A 39 1.69 27.44 11.75
N GLU A 40 1.39 27.37 13.05
CA GLU A 40 1.18 26.11 13.74
C GLU A 40 0.06 25.29 13.08
N ARG A 41 -1.09 25.92 12.83
CA ARG A 41 -2.21 25.30 12.11
C ARG A 41 -1.79 24.75 10.75
N ARG A 42 -1.07 25.53 9.93
CA ARG A 42 -0.59 25.08 8.61
C ARG A 42 0.36 23.88 8.69
N ARG A 43 1.21 23.82 9.71
CA ARG A 43 2.11 22.68 9.94
C ARG A 43 1.33 21.43 10.36
N LEU A 44 0.33 21.59 11.23
CA LEU A 44 -0.55 20.49 11.63
C LEU A 44 -1.36 19.97 10.43
N GLU A 45 -1.90 20.87 9.60
CA GLU A 45 -2.60 20.49 8.36
C GLU A 45 -1.69 19.70 7.42
N LEU A 46 -0.45 20.17 7.19
CA LEU A 46 0.55 19.43 6.41
C LEU A 46 0.84 18.04 7.01
N SER A 47 1.04 17.97 8.32
CA SER A 47 1.30 16.71 9.02
C SER A 47 0.13 15.72 8.84
N SER A 48 -1.10 16.17 9.04
CA SER A 48 -2.30 15.35 8.88
C SER A 48 -2.46 14.86 7.45
N SER A 49 -2.24 15.71 6.45
CA SER A 49 -2.30 15.30 5.03
C SER A 49 -1.22 14.28 4.69
N ILE A 50 0.00 14.42 5.21
CA ILE A 50 1.08 13.44 5.00
C ILE A 50 0.69 12.09 5.60
N VAL A 51 0.17 12.07 6.84
CA VAL A 51 -0.28 10.85 7.50
C VAL A 51 -1.41 10.19 6.72
N GLU A 52 -2.44 10.92 6.32
CA GLU A 52 -3.57 10.38 5.56
C GLU A 52 -3.12 9.75 4.24
N VAL A 53 -2.27 10.44 3.48
CA VAL A 53 -1.75 9.91 2.21
C VAL A 53 -0.90 8.67 2.43
N ILE A 54 0.03 8.69 3.40
CA ILE A 54 0.90 7.54 3.66
C ILE A 54 0.08 6.35 4.17
N SER A 55 -0.80 6.55 5.15
CA SER A 55 -1.68 5.51 5.68
C SER A 55 -2.54 4.92 4.57
N SER A 56 -3.19 5.76 3.75
CA SER A 56 -4.00 5.26 2.64
C SER A 56 -3.17 4.47 1.62
N MET A 57 -1.93 4.88 1.31
CA MET A 57 -1.07 4.12 0.40
C MET A 57 -0.64 2.76 0.96
N LEU A 58 -0.48 2.65 2.28
CA LEU A 58 -0.08 1.42 2.95
C LEU A 58 -1.26 0.49 3.22
N GLU A 59 -2.40 1.05 3.61
CA GLU A 59 -3.64 0.33 3.95
C GLU A 59 -4.44 -0.08 2.70
N ASN A 60 -4.42 0.70 1.61
CA ASN A 60 -5.10 0.37 0.36
C ASN A 60 -4.37 -0.69 -0.50
N ASN A 61 -3.37 -1.39 0.04
CA ASN A 61 -2.83 -2.61 -0.57
C ASN A 61 -3.82 -3.80 -0.54
N VAL A 62 -5.07 -3.59 -0.13
CA VAL A 62 -6.20 -4.48 -0.45
C VAL A 62 -6.60 -4.28 -1.92
N ILE A 63 -5.70 -4.61 -2.84
CA ILE A 63 -6.08 -4.73 -4.25
C ILE A 63 -6.87 -6.03 -4.36
N PRO A 64 -8.17 -6.00 -4.70
CA PRO A 64 -8.91 -7.24 -4.88
C PRO A 64 -8.34 -8.01 -6.09
N PRO A 65 -8.39 -9.34 -6.06
CA PRO A 65 -8.08 -10.15 -7.23
C PRO A 65 -9.00 -9.81 -8.40
N SER A 66 -8.47 -9.92 -9.63
CA SER A 66 -9.29 -9.71 -10.83
C SER A 66 -10.41 -10.75 -10.95
N GLU A 67 -11.50 -10.41 -11.62
CA GLU A 67 -12.60 -11.37 -11.88
C GLU A 67 -12.12 -12.68 -12.53
N LYS A 68 -11.12 -12.59 -13.41
CA LYS A 68 -10.50 -13.77 -14.05
C LYS A 68 -9.84 -14.68 -13.01
N GLN A 69 -9.09 -14.10 -12.06
CA GLN A 69 -8.46 -14.85 -10.98
C GLN A 69 -9.51 -15.46 -10.05
N VAL A 70 -10.55 -14.71 -9.68
CA VAL A 70 -11.65 -15.23 -8.84
C VAL A 70 -12.36 -16.41 -9.50
N LYS A 71 -12.75 -16.27 -10.78
CA LYS A 71 -13.37 -17.37 -11.54
C LYS A 71 -12.48 -18.61 -11.61
N TYR A 72 -11.17 -18.41 -11.80
CA TYR A 72 -10.22 -19.52 -11.85
C TYR A 72 -10.02 -20.19 -10.49
N ALA A 73 -9.92 -19.41 -9.41
CA ALA A 73 -9.84 -19.93 -8.05
C ALA A 73 -11.08 -20.73 -7.65
N VAL A 74 -12.28 -20.28 -8.04
CA VAL A 74 -13.54 -21.02 -7.83
C VAL A 74 -13.53 -22.35 -8.59
N ALA A 75 -13.00 -22.39 -9.81
CA ALA A 75 -12.89 -23.64 -10.57
C ALA A 75 -11.92 -24.63 -9.89
N ILE A 76 -10.77 -24.14 -9.43
CA ILE A 76 -9.79 -24.93 -8.66
C ILE A 76 -10.41 -25.46 -7.37
N ALA A 77 -11.08 -24.59 -6.61
CA ALA A 77 -11.67 -24.93 -5.33
C ALA A 77 -12.76 -26.00 -5.45
N ARG A 78 -13.61 -25.91 -6.48
CA ARG A 78 -14.64 -26.92 -6.75
C ARG A 78 -14.05 -28.28 -7.11
N GLU A 79 -13.04 -28.29 -7.98
CA GLU A 79 -12.41 -29.52 -8.47
C GLU A 79 -11.59 -30.22 -7.39
N LEU A 80 -10.84 -29.45 -6.59
CA LEU A 80 -9.98 -29.98 -5.52
C LEU A 80 -10.70 -30.08 -4.17
N ASN A 81 -12.00 -29.77 -4.12
CA ASN A 81 -12.83 -29.70 -2.91
C ASN A 81 -12.19 -28.85 -1.78
N LEU A 82 -11.64 -27.69 -2.16
CA LEU A 82 -11.03 -26.71 -1.26
C LEU A 82 -12.02 -25.58 -0.95
N GLN A 83 -11.88 -24.96 0.21
CA GLN A 83 -12.51 -23.68 0.50
C GLN A 83 -11.57 -22.54 0.13
N ILE A 84 -12.11 -21.45 -0.41
CA ILE A 84 -11.34 -20.23 -0.68
C ILE A 84 -11.42 -19.34 0.56
N PRO A 85 -10.30 -19.05 1.24
CA PRO A 85 -10.30 -18.13 2.37
C PRO A 85 -10.79 -16.73 1.98
N ALA A 86 -11.46 -16.02 2.89
CA ALA A 86 -11.93 -14.66 2.64
C ALA A 86 -10.79 -13.69 2.28
N THR A 87 -9.61 -13.90 2.88
CA THR A 87 -8.39 -13.14 2.59
C THR A 87 -7.95 -13.28 1.13
N VAL A 88 -8.06 -14.48 0.56
CA VAL A 88 -7.76 -14.74 -0.85
C VAL A 88 -8.71 -13.97 -1.78
N LEU A 89 -9.97 -13.79 -1.38
CA LEU A 89 -10.96 -13.03 -2.16
C LEU A 89 -10.79 -11.51 -2.05
N GLN A 90 -10.12 -11.03 -1.02
CA GLN A 90 -9.92 -9.61 -0.74
C GLN A 90 -8.56 -9.10 -1.20
N HIS A 91 -7.55 -9.97 -1.23
CA HIS A 91 -6.16 -9.59 -1.47
C HIS A 91 -5.56 -10.31 -2.70
N ARG A 92 -5.07 -9.54 -3.67
CA ARG A 92 -4.55 -10.02 -4.95
C ARG A 92 -3.26 -10.82 -4.80
N ASP A 93 -2.41 -10.46 -3.86
CA ASP A 93 -1.21 -11.22 -3.47
C ASP A 93 -1.59 -12.61 -2.92
N ALA A 94 -2.49 -12.67 -1.94
CA ALA A 94 -3.01 -13.93 -1.40
C ALA A 94 -3.67 -14.80 -2.49
N MET A 95 -4.40 -14.18 -3.43
CA MET A 95 -4.93 -14.88 -4.61
C MET A 95 -3.83 -15.42 -5.52
N THR A 96 -2.77 -14.64 -5.74
CA THR A 96 -1.66 -15.09 -6.60
C THR A 96 -0.96 -16.30 -6.00
N GLU A 97 -0.75 -16.31 -4.69
CA GLU A 97 -0.20 -17.45 -3.96
C GLU A 97 -1.13 -18.67 -3.99
N PHE A 98 -2.43 -18.49 -3.71
CA PHE A 98 -3.42 -19.57 -3.79
C PHE A 98 -3.43 -20.24 -5.17
N LEU A 99 -3.43 -19.43 -6.24
CA LEU A 99 -3.38 -19.94 -7.61
C LEU A 99 -2.07 -20.67 -7.89
N ALA A 100 -0.92 -20.16 -7.44
CA ALA A 100 0.37 -20.82 -7.64
C ALA A 100 0.41 -22.22 -6.99
N ASN A 101 -0.12 -22.34 -5.76
CA ASN A 101 -0.09 -23.58 -4.99
C ASN A 101 -1.04 -24.66 -5.52
N HIS A 102 -2.13 -24.28 -6.21
CA HIS A 102 -3.19 -25.22 -6.58
C HIS A 102 -3.41 -25.38 -8.09
N ALA A 103 -2.95 -24.44 -8.93
CA ALA A 103 -3.19 -24.49 -10.38
C ALA A 103 -2.53 -25.69 -11.06
N GLU A 104 -1.35 -26.13 -10.61
CA GLU A 104 -0.68 -27.30 -11.19
C GLU A 104 -1.48 -28.59 -10.93
N THR A 105 -1.91 -28.80 -9.69
CA THR A 105 -2.73 -29.95 -9.29
C THR A 105 -4.06 -29.97 -10.03
N TYR A 106 -4.72 -28.81 -10.16
CA TYR A 106 -5.95 -28.66 -10.94
C TYR A 106 -5.76 -29.01 -12.43
N ARG A 107 -4.64 -28.61 -13.04
CA ARG A 107 -4.36 -28.98 -14.44
C ARG A 107 -4.16 -30.49 -14.59
N LYS A 108 -3.49 -31.14 -13.63
CA LYS A 108 -3.28 -32.60 -13.64
C LYS A 108 -4.57 -33.39 -13.44
N SER A 109 -5.53 -32.92 -12.64
CA SER A 109 -6.81 -33.60 -12.44
C SER A 109 -7.67 -33.60 -13.71
N ARG A 110 -7.61 -32.52 -14.50
CA ARG A 110 -8.39 -32.35 -15.74
C ARG A 110 -7.89 -33.09 -16.98
N VAL A 111 -6.70 -33.68 -16.92
CA VAL A 111 -6.13 -34.47 -18.04
C VAL A 111 -6.47 -35.96 -17.92
N ARG A 112 -7.05 -36.38 -16.78
CA ARG A 112 -7.63 -37.72 -16.60
C ARG A 112 -9.10 -37.74 -17.00
#